data_AF-A0A920P330-F1
#
_entry.id   AF-A0A920P330-F1
#
_cell.length_a   1.000
_cell.length_b   1.000
_cell.length_c   1.000
_cell.angle_alpha   90.00
_cell.angle_beta   90.00
_cell.angle_gamma   90.00
#
_symmetry.space_group_name_H-M   'P 1'
#
loop_
_entity.id
_entity.type
_entity.pdbx_description
1 polymer ?
#
loop_
_entity_poly.entity_id
_entity_poly.type
_entity_poly.pdbx_seq_one_letter_code
_entity_poly.pdbx_strand_id
1 'polypeptide(L)'
;MSALQNFSSHDSRKKLHLSPQCVVLGILLLGVGLLAIPGDATAQVDGQVVYDQWCAGCHGEDGAGEGPAANTMLPRPRDFTLALYQVRTTGSGQLPTDEDILKVINDGMPGTAMPGWEDVLTEAEILALVDYLKTFSRFFQGDPPTPLDFGRATSGGEDAIARGEEVYQTVECWRCHGQQGRGDGESAPTLNDDTGFPIFTADLTENWRFNGGGEVEEIYRVLRTGLDGTPMPTFSDIVDAGVITDEDLWSLAHYVRSLSPEEEPSVEEVVTARLLTDTPLPQTIEDVVWEETERFYVPLSGQIVVQPRWFNPRVDAVWVQAVHDGQELALLVSWGDPSESPDTLWTEFGSQVVATMGSEDQGAATSSGTADQLVVQFPQELSEGQERPYFLQGDTRRPAYTWTWQSDVGGAFESIARGIGTAARQPDAEQHVRATAQHADGQWKVLFVRPLDTGGAEDLALTAGQAVPMAFQAWDGDNGESGNQGAISTWYFLVLGQPTPVAVYVAPPVALALTLLFGLLVVRQAQVGSGMWQEPDAAARAKRSAQKRKLAGMGVGVIWLGMAFGAYQNSRAGWETGYADLGFWWAIIGGLLAIAGLGALIGTWIHTRTSK
;
A
#
# COMPACT_ATOMS: atom_id res chain seq x y z
N MET A 1 -43.33 -15.12 -19.54
CA MET A 1 -43.73 -15.89 -20.73
C MET A 1 -42.45 -16.53 -21.27
N SER A 2 -42.10 -17.71 -20.75
CA SER A 2 -42.36 -19.04 -21.35
C SER A 2 -41.39 -19.31 -22.52
N ALA A 3 -40.62 -20.39 -22.61
CA ALA A 3 -40.55 -21.60 -21.80
C ALA A 3 -39.24 -22.36 -22.08
N LEU A 4 -38.81 -23.08 -21.05
CA LEU A 4 -37.89 -24.22 -21.05
C LEU A 4 -38.47 -25.44 -21.77
N GLN A 5 -37.62 -26.48 -21.89
CA GLN A 5 -37.89 -27.94 -22.04
C GLN A 5 -37.79 -28.46 -23.48
N ASN A 6 -37.31 -29.68 -23.79
CA ASN A 6 -36.64 -30.77 -23.08
C ASN A 6 -36.32 -31.87 -24.15
N PHE A 7 -35.62 -32.92 -23.69
CA PHE A 7 -35.53 -34.30 -24.22
C PHE A 7 -34.43 -34.58 -25.26
N SER A 8 -33.75 -35.73 -25.25
CA SER A 8 -33.49 -36.79 -24.27
C SER A 8 -32.60 -37.80 -24.98
N SER A 9 -31.75 -38.47 -24.20
CA SER A 9 -30.94 -39.63 -24.54
C SER A 9 -31.74 -40.80 -25.12
N HIS A 10 -31.12 -41.54 -26.05
CA HIS A 10 -31.36 -42.98 -26.23
C HIS A 10 -30.09 -43.74 -26.65
N ASP A 11 -29.70 -44.65 -25.76
CA ASP A 11 -28.74 -45.75 -25.90
C ASP A 11 -29.23 -46.78 -26.93
N SER A 12 -28.33 -47.35 -27.73
CA SER A 12 -28.50 -48.68 -28.32
C SER A 12 -27.16 -49.28 -28.76
N ARG A 13 -26.59 -50.07 -27.85
CA ARG A 13 -25.52 -51.03 -28.06
C ARG A 13 -25.82 -52.02 -29.20
N LYS A 14 -24.80 -52.34 -30.00
CA LYS A 14 -24.66 -53.66 -30.64
C LYS A 14 -23.29 -54.25 -30.33
N LYS A 15 -23.32 -55.44 -29.74
CA LYS A 15 -22.20 -56.29 -29.33
C LYS A 15 -21.60 -57.00 -30.56
N LEU A 16 -20.28 -57.18 -30.61
CA LEU A 16 -19.68 -58.33 -31.28
C LEU A 16 -18.68 -59.02 -30.34
N HIS A 17 -18.71 -60.35 -30.39
CA HIS A 17 -18.14 -61.30 -29.44
C HIS A 17 -16.63 -61.57 -29.64
N LEU A 18 -15.97 -61.90 -28.53
CA LEU A 18 -14.59 -62.40 -28.41
C LEU A 18 -14.33 -63.72 -29.16
N SER A 19 -13.06 -63.94 -29.53
CA SER A 19 -12.42 -65.26 -29.37
C SER A 19 -10.98 -65.11 -28.83
N PRO A 20 -10.62 -65.78 -27.72
CA PRO A 20 -9.30 -65.71 -27.10
C PRO A 20 -8.45 -66.94 -27.49
N GLN A 21 -7.25 -66.74 -28.05
CA GLN A 21 -6.16 -67.74 -28.01
C GLN A 21 -4.82 -67.12 -28.46
N CYS A 22 -3.79 -67.30 -27.62
CA CYS A 22 -2.34 -67.15 -27.87
C CYS A 22 -1.83 -65.72 -28.10
N VAL A 23 -1.43 -64.91 -27.10
CA VAL A 23 -0.33 -65.09 -26.11
C VAL A 23 0.98 -65.60 -26.73
N VAL A 24 1.90 -64.65 -26.92
CA VAL A 24 3.38 -64.76 -26.93
C VAL A 24 4.02 -65.44 -28.16
N LEU A 25 4.51 -64.62 -29.11
CA LEU A 25 5.83 -64.80 -29.73
C LEU A 25 6.26 -63.56 -30.56
N GLY A 26 7.41 -62.96 -30.19
CA GLY A 26 8.30 -62.12 -31.01
C GLY A 26 7.78 -60.72 -31.40
N ILE A 27 8.05 -59.62 -30.69
CA ILE A 27 9.37 -59.04 -30.36
C ILE A 27 10.39 -59.33 -31.46
N LEU A 28 10.77 -58.29 -32.23
CA LEU A 28 11.61 -58.24 -33.44
C LEU A 28 10.85 -58.29 -34.76
N LEU A 29 10.41 -57.10 -35.25
CA LEU A 29 10.35 -56.63 -36.65
C LEU A 29 9.30 -55.52 -36.85
N LEU A 30 9.59 -54.34 -36.31
CA LEU A 30 9.01 -53.03 -36.69
C LEU A 30 10.08 -52.02 -36.23
N GLY A 31 11.11 -51.67 -37.01
CA GLY A 31 10.98 -51.21 -38.39
C GLY A 31 10.54 -49.75 -38.35
N VAL A 32 11.45 -48.88 -37.89
CA VAL A 32 11.58 -47.44 -38.15
C VAL A 32 10.35 -46.83 -38.85
N GLY A 33 9.31 -46.57 -38.05
CA GLY A 33 8.23 -45.66 -38.40
C GLY A 33 8.59 -44.31 -37.82
N LEU A 34 9.10 -43.43 -38.67
CA LEU A 34 9.34 -42.02 -38.42
C LEU A 34 8.04 -41.38 -37.91
N LEU A 35 7.84 -41.34 -36.60
CA LEU A 35 6.98 -40.35 -35.96
C LEU A 35 7.76 -39.04 -35.98
N ALA A 36 7.76 -38.39 -37.15
CA ALA A 36 7.78 -36.94 -37.18
C ALA A 36 6.49 -36.52 -36.47
N ILE A 37 6.59 -36.33 -35.16
CA ILE A 37 5.72 -35.38 -34.48
C ILE A 37 5.95 -34.09 -35.26
N PRO A 38 4.97 -33.54 -35.99
CA PRO A 38 5.12 -32.16 -36.44
C PRO A 38 5.36 -31.42 -35.13
N GLY A 39 6.58 -30.89 -34.95
CA GLY A 39 6.80 -29.92 -33.88
C GLY A 39 5.66 -28.93 -34.05
N ASP A 40 4.88 -28.72 -33.00
CA ASP A 40 3.96 -27.60 -32.97
C ASP A 40 4.83 -26.42 -33.41
N ALA A 41 4.55 -25.92 -34.61
CA ALA A 41 5.02 -24.62 -35.01
C ALA A 41 4.32 -23.71 -34.02
N THR A 42 5.00 -23.42 -32.91
CA THR A 42 4.65 -22.33 -32.03
C THR A 42 4.45 -21.15 -32.97
N ALA A 43 3.21 -20.68 -33.09
CA ALA A 43 2.92 -19.53 -33.94
C ALA A 43 3.90 -18.45 -33.51
N GLN A 44 4.82 -18.08 -34.40
CA GLN A 44 5.84 -17.08 -34.10
C GLN A 44 5.09 -15.80 -33.79
N VAL A 45 5.19 -15.34 -32.54
CA VAL A 45 4.57 -14.09 -32.13
C VAL A 45 5.33 -12.96 -32.83
N ASP A 46 4.58 -12.06 -33.46
CA ASP A 46 5.14 -10.91 -34.13
C ASP A 46 5.34 -9.78 -33.11
N GLY A 47 6.58 -9.58 -32.68
CA GLY A 47 6.93 -8.56 -31.68
C GLY A 47 6.56 -7.14 -32.11
N GLN A 48 6.54 -6.85 -33.42
CA GLN A 48 6.11 -5.55 -33.91
C GLN A 48 4.63 -5.29 -33.59
N VAL A 49 3.77 -6.28 -33.83
CA VAL A 49 2.33 -6.15 -33.57
C VAL A 49 2.06 -5.92 -32.08
N VAL A 50 2.80 -6.62 -31.21
CA VAL A 50 2.71 -6.42 -29.76
C VAL A 50 3.19 -5.02 -29.37
N TYR A 51 4.31 -4.57 -29.93
CA TYR A 51 4.88 -3.25 -29.67
C TYR A 51 3.94 -2.11 -30.10
N ASP A 52 3.40 -2.19 -31.31
CA ASP A 52 2.47 -1.19 -31.86
C ASP A 52 1.21 -1.06 -30.99
N GLN A 53 0.76 -2.18 -30.40
CA GLN A 53 -0.42 -2.21 -29.55
C GLN A 53 -0.18 -1.63 -28.15
N TRP A 54 0.98 -1.90 -27.54
CA TRP A 54 1.19 -1.66 -26.11
C TRP A 54 2.27 -0.61 -25.79
N CYS A 55 3.26 -0.43 -26.66
CA CYS A 55 4.46 0.37 -26.39
C CYS A 55 4.52 1.66 -27.22
N ALA A 56 4.10 1.61 -28.48
CA ALA A 56 4.25 2.72 -29.43
C ALA A 56 3.51 4.01 -29.01
N GLY A 57 2.46 3.92 -28.20
CA GLY A 57 1.76 5.10 -27.66
C GLY A 57 2.66 6.03 -26.84
N CYS A 58 3.67 5.47 -26.16
CA CYS A 58 4.66 6.21 -25.39
C CYS A 58 6.00 6.30 -26.13
N HIS A 59 6.51 5.17 -26.62
CA HIS A 59 7.85 5.07 -27.21
C HIS A 59 7.92 5.43 -28.71
N GLY A 60 6.78 5.69 -29.36
CA GLY A 60 6.71 5.98 -30.80
C GLY A 60 6.79 4.72 -31.68
N GLU A 61 6.22 4.77 -32.87
CA GLU A 61 6.25 3.66 -33.84
C GLU A 61 7.67 3.32 -34.32
N ASP A 62 8.58 4.28 -34.27
CA ASP A 62 9.99 4.14 -34.66
C ASP A 62 10.94 3.94 -33.46
N GLY A 63 10.40 3.84 -32.24
CA GLY A 63 11.17 3.62 -31.02
C GLY A 63 11.96 4.83 -30.55
N ALA A 64 11.70 6.03 -31.07
CA ALA A 64 12.45 7.25 -30.75
C ALA A 64 12.05 7.93 -29.42
N GLY A 65 11.11 7.38 -28.66
CA GLY A 65 10.63 8.01 -27.41
C GLY A 65 9.70 9.21 -27.64
N GLU A 66 9.20 9.39 -28.87
CA GLU A 66 8.37 10.53 -29.28
C GLU A 66 6.91 10.13 -29.57
N GLY A 67 6.40 9.12 -28.86
CA GLY A 67 4.99 8.71 -28.98
C GLY A 67 4.02 9.83 -28.59
N PRO A 68 2.73 9.76 -29.00
CA PRO A 68 1.74 10.80 -28.70
C PRO A 68 1.60 11.15 -27.21
N ALA A 69 1.89 10.21 -26.30
CA ALA A 69 1.85 10.43 -24.85
C ALA A 69 3.16 10.96 -24.25
N ALA A 70 4.26 11.01 -25.01
CA ALA A 70 5.59 11.36 -24.49
C ALA A 70 5.64 12.77 -23.88
N ASN A 71 4.90 13.73 -24.45
CA ASN A 71 4.78 15.11 -23.95
C ASN A 71 3.97 15.25 -22.66
N THR A 72 3.50 14.14 -22.09
CA THR A 72 2.79 14.11 -20.81
C THR A 72 3.52 13.31 -19.74
N MET A 73 4.79 12.98 -19.95
CA MET A 73 5.60 12.16 -19.04
C MET A 73 6.97 12.78 -18.80
N LEU A 74 7.37 12.83 -17.54
CA LEU A 74 8.73 13.17 -17.13
C LEU A 74 9.14 12.16 -16.03
N PRO A 75 10.22 11.37 -16.21
CA PRO A 75 11.14 11.33 -17.35
C PRO A 75 10.46 10.93 -18.68
N ARG A 76 11.08 11.30 -19.81
CA ARG A 76 10.61 10.96 -21.14
C ARG A 76 10.68 9.45 -21.40
N PRO A 77 9.77 8.88 -22.22
CA PRO A 77 9.92 7.51 -22.71
C PRO A 77 11.28 7.31 -23.38
N ARG A 78 11.89 6.14 -23.15
CA ARG A 78 13.23 5.84 -23.66
C ARG A 78 13.24 5.84 -25.20
N ASP A 79 14.21 6.55 -25.77
CA ASP A 79 14.63 6.41 -27.17
C ASP A 79 15.52 5.16 -27.33
N PHE A 80 14.95 4.12 -27.93
CA PHE A 80 15.63 2.85 -28.19
C PHE A 80 16.63 2.93 -29.35
N THR A 81 16.54 3.94 -30.22
CA THR A 81 17.43 4.09 -31.39
C THR A 81 18.87 4.42 -30.96
N LEU A 82 19.01 5.09 -29.82
CA LEU A 82 20.30 5.44 -29.19
C LEU A 82 21.01 4.23 -28.57
N ALA A 83 20.27 3.15 -28.27
CA ALA A 83 20.76 1.98 -27.55
C ALA A 83 21.40 2.29 -26.18
N LEU A 84 20.95 3.35 -25.52
CA LEU A 84 21.33 3.70 -24.15
C LEU A 84 20.22 3.22 -23.21
N TYR A 85 20.56 2.35 -22.26
CA TYR A 85 19.60 1.77 -21.32
C TYR A 85 20.03 2.05 -19.88
N GLN A 86 19.10 2.49 -19.03
CA GLN A 86 19.41 2.81 -17.64
C GLN A 86 19.72 1.55 -16.82
N VAL A 87 18.84 0.55 -16.89
CA VAL A 87 18.90 -0.67 -16.07
C VAL A 87 19.62 -1.78 -16.83
N ARG A 88 20.79 -2.18 -16.33
CA ARG A 88 21.67 -3.18 -16.97
C ARG A 88 22.50 -3.96 -15.97
N THR A 89 23.05 -5.08 -16.42
CA THR A 89 24.09 -5.86 -15.73
C THR A 89 25.48 -5.69 -16.37
N THR A 90 25.60 -4.86 -17.39
CA THR A 90 26.84 -4.61 -18.15
C THR A 90 27.51 -3.30 -17.70
N GLY A 91 28.76 -3.06 -18.11
CA GLY A 91 29.46 -1.79 -17.82
C GLY A 91 28.75 -0.56 -18.41
N SER A 92 29.00 0.62 -17.83
CA SER A 92 28.48 1.90 -18.34
C SER A 92 28.89 2.11 -19.81
N GLY A 93 27.99 2.69 -20.61
CA GLY A 93 28.13 2.82 -22.06
C GLY A 93 27.98 1.52 -22.86
N GLN A 94 27.78 0.35 -22.22
CA GLN A 94 27.55 -0.92 -22.91
C GLN A 94 26.05 -1.22 -23.07
N LEU A 95 25.74 -2.05 -24.07
CA LEU A 95 24.38 -2.51 -24.36
C LEU A 95 23.84 -3.39 -23.23
N PRO A 96 22.53 -3.35 -22.94
CA PRO A 96 21.87 -4.29 -22.05
C PRO A 96 21.95 -5.73 -22.59
N THR A 97 21.90 -6.70 -21.69
CA THR A 97 21.57 -8.09 -22.08
C THR A 97 20.08 -8.26 -22.38
N ASP A 98 19.72 -9.36 -23.01
CA ASP A 98 18.32 -9.72 -23.26
C ASP A 98 17.55 -9.89 -21.92
N GLU A 99 18.20 -10.46 -20.90
CA GLU A 99 17.67 -10.56 -19.53
C GLU A 99 17.42 -9.19 -18.88
N ASP A 100 18.27 -8.19 -19.13
CA ASP A 100 18.08 -6.84 -18.60
C ASP A 100 16.83 -6.19 -19.21
N ILE A 101 16.65 -6.31 -20.54
CA ILE A 101 15.46 -5.81 -21.24
C ILE A 101 14.22 -6.56 -20.76
N LEU A 102 14.31 -7.89 -20.63
CA LEU A 102 13.23 -8.74 -20.14
C LEU A 102 12.77 -8.31 -18.74
N LYS A 103 13.70 -8.10 -17.81
CA LYS A 103 13.38 -7.65 -16.44
C LYS A 103 12.61 -6.33 -16.46
N VAL A 104 13.07 -5.34 -17.23
CA VAL A 104 12.40 -4.03 -17.32
C VAL A 104 11.01 -4.14 -17.94
N ILE A 105 10.78 -5.01 -18.92
CA ILE A 105 9.44 -5.23 -19.48
C ILE A 105 8.52 -5.91 -18.46
N ASN A 106 9.02 -6.91 -17.74
CA ASN A 106 8.21 -7.63 -16.74
C ASN A 106 7.84 -6.73 -15.56
N ASP A 107 8.85 -6.13 -14.92
CA ASP A 107 8.72 -5.40 -13.67
C ASP A 107 8.23 -3.95 -13.90
N GLY A 108 8.45 -3.42 -15.10
CA GLY A 108 8.30 -2.00 -15.41
C GLY A 108 9.50 -1.18 -14.94
N MET A 109 9.30 0.13 -14.80
CA MET A 109 10.29 1.03 -14.20
C MET A 109 9.62 1.87 -13.12
N PRO A 110 9.70 1.46 -11.85
CA PRO A 110 9.21 2.23 -10.72
C PRO A 110 9.75 3.67 -10.74
N GLY A 111 8.95 4.62 -10.24
CA GLY A 111 9.27 6.05 -10.32
C GLY A 111 9.09 6.67 -11.71
N THR A 112 8.60 5.92 -12.70
CA THR A 112 8.27 6.42 -14.05
C THR A 112 6.85 6.00 -14.46
N ALA A 113 6.42 6.42 -15.65
CA ALA A 113 5.14 6.00 -16.23
C ALA A 113 5.16 4.59 -16.87
N MET A 114 6.28 3.86 -16.83
CA MET A 114 6.41 2.54 -17.46
C MET A 114 5.90 1.43 -16.52
N PRO A 115 4.73 0.82 -16.78
CA PRO A 115 4.20 -0.25 -15.93
C PRO A 115 4.92 -1.59 -16.20
N GLY A 116 4.73 -2.53 -15.29
CA GLY A 116 5.07 -3.94 -15.54
C GLY A 116 4.06 -4.62 -16.45
N TRP A 117 4.54 -5.52 -17.31
CA TRP A 117 3.74 -6.20 -18.34
C TRP A 117 3.59 -7.71 -18.13
N GLU A 118 4.21 -8.28 -17.10
CA GLU A 118 4.20 -9.74 -16.87
C GLU A 118 2.79 -10.33 -16.66
N ASP A 119 1.88 -9.56 -16.08
CA ASP A 119 0.49 -9.99 -15.83
C ASP A 119 -0.44 -9.78 -17.04
N VAL A 120 0.02 -9.04 -18.04
CA VAL A 120 -0.79 -8.62 -19.21
C VAL A 120 -0.39 -9.40 -20.46
N LEU A 121 0.92 -9.60 -20.67
CA LEU A 121 1.48 -10.24 -21.85
C LEU A 121 1.97 -11.64 -21.53
N THR A 122 1.89 -12.53 -22.52
CA THR A 122 2.47 -13.87 -22.39
C THR A 122 3.98 -13.83 -22.51
N GLU A 123 4.67 -14.81 -21.90
CA GLU A 123 6.13 -14.95 -22.01
C GLU A 123 6.62 -14.92 -23.48
N ALA A 124 5.89 -15.56 -24.39
CA ALA A 124 6.22 -15.56 -25.81
C ALA A 124 6.07 -14.18 -26.48
N GLU A 125 5.10 -13.37 -26.06
CA GLU A 125 4.94 -11.98 -26.52
C GLU A 125 6.06 -11.08 -25.98
N ILE A 126 6.44 -11.26 -24.72
CA ILE A 126 7.53 -10.49 -24.10
C ILE A 126 8.87 -10.81 -24.76
N LEU A 127 9.19 -12.09 -25.00
CA LEU A 127 10.41 -12.48 -25.71
C LEU A 127 10.43 -11.92 -27.14
N ALA A 128 9.29 -11.91 -27.83
CA ALA A 128 9.18 -11.29 -29.16
C ALA A 128 9.37 -9.76 -29.10
N LEU A 129 8.93 -9.10 -28.02
CA LEU A 129 9.21 -7.68 -27.79
C LEU A 129 10.70 -7.42 -27.59
N VAL A 130 11.40 -8.22 -26.78
CA VAL A 130 12.87 -8.08 -26.58
C VAL A 130 13.59 -8.13 -27.92
N ASP A 131 13.25 -9.10 -28.77
CA ASP A 131 13.82 -9.22 -30.12
C ASP A 131 13.50 -8.00 -30.99
N TYR A 132 12.26 -7.50 -30.94
CA TYR A 132 11.83 -6.35 -31.72
C TYR A 132 12.49 -5.03 -31.26
N LEU A 133 12.61 -4.79 -29.96
CA LEU A 133 13.25 -3.59 -29.39
C LEU A 133 14.70 -3.45 -29.88
N LYS A 134 15.42 -4.56 -29.97
CA LYS A 134 16.80 -4.60 -30.48
C LYS A 134 16.91 -4.20 -31.95
N THR A 135 15.82 -4.26 -32.73
CA THR A 135 15.81 -3.85 -34.14
C THR A 135 15.88 -2.33 -34.34
N PHE A 136 15.51 -1.53 -33.34
CA PHE A 136 15.54 -0.06 -33.43
C PHE A 136 16.96 0.50 -33.49
N SER A 137 17.97 -0.26 -33.07
CA SER A 137 19.35 0.20 -33.13
C SER A 137 20.29 -0.82 -33.75
N ARG A 138 21.09 -0.35 -34.71
CA ARG A 138 22.15 -1.16 -35.33
C ARG A 138 23.22 -1.61 -34.35
N PHE A 139 23.34 -1.00 -33.18
CA PHE A 139 24.37 -1.37 -32.20
C PHE A 139 24.17 -2.79 -31.64
N PHE A 140 22.94 -3.31 -31.65
CA PHE A 140 22.67 -4.70 -31.29
C PHE A 140 23.13 -5.73 -32.35
N GLN A 141 23.68 -5.28 -33.48
CA GLN A 141 24.29 -6.16 -34.48
C GLN A 141 25.72 -6.50 -34.05
N GLY A 142 25.87 -7.56 -33.26
CA GLY A 142 27.19 -7.96 -32.76
C GLY A 142 27.14 -9.17 -31.83
N ASP A 143 28.27 -9.42 -31.18
CA ASP A 143 28.34 -10.41 -30.11
C ASP A 143 27.51 -9.93 -28.91
N PRO A 144 26.82 -10.83 -28.19
CA PRO A 144 26.08 -10.48 -26.99
C PRO A 144 26.99 -9.81 -25.94
N PRO A 145 26.49 -8.79 -25.23
CA PRO A 145 27.28 -8.12 -24.21
C PRO A 145 27.55 -9.06 -23.02
N THR A 146 28.66 -8.83 -22.34
CA THR A 146 29.06 -9.66 -21.19
C THR A 146 28.66 -8.97 -19.88
N PRO A 147 27.85 -9.61 -19.03
CA PRO A 147 27.53 -9.10 -17.70
C PRO A 147 28.78 -8.92 -16.83
N LEU A 148 28.75 -7.93 -15.95
CA LEU A 148 29.72 -7.79 -14.88
C LEU A 148 29.50 -8.86 -13.81
N ASP A 149 30.57 -9.21 -13.09
CA ASP A 149 30.46 -9.98 -11.86
C ASP A 149 30.24 -9.00 -10.69
N PHE A 150 29.07 -9.12 -10.06
CA PHE A 150 28.67 -8.31 -8.90
C PHE A 150 29.03 -9.00 -7.57
N GLY A 151 29.49 -10.25 -7.56
CA GLY A 151 29.75 -10.97 -6.33
C GLY A 151 28.48 -11.23 -5.50
N ARG A 152 28.58 -11.05 -4.17
CA ARG A 152 27.46 -11.22 -3.23
C ARG A 152 27.47 -10.11 -2.20
N ALA A 153 26.28 -9.71 -1.76
CA ALA A 153 26.14 -8.69 -0.74
C ALA A 153 26.92 -9.02 0.54
N THR A 154 27.56 -8.00 1.09
CA THR A 154 28.16 -8.02 2.43
C THR A 154 27.07 -7.95 3.50
N SER A 155 27.40 -8.22 4.76
CA SER A 155 26.42 -8.14 5.86
C SER A 155 26.02 -6.69 6.16
N GLY A 156 24.73 -6.38 6.09
CA GLY A 156 24.15 -5.04 6.28
C GLY A 156 23.93 -4.61 7.73
N GLY A 157 24.96 -4.67 8.58
CA GLY A 157 24.86 -4.21 9.98
C GLY A 157 25.07 -2.70 10.15
N GLU A 158 24.88 -2.20 11.38
CA GLU A 158 25.11 -0.79 11.74
C GLU A 158 26.50 -0.28 11.30
N ASP A 159 27.55 -1.11 11.43
CA ASP A 159 28.91 -0.76 10.99
C ASP A 159 29.01 -0.55 9.47
N ALA A 160 28.28 -1.35 8.67
CA ALA A 160 28.25 -1.21 7.21
C ALA A 160 27.46 0.03 6.80
N ILE A 161 26.34 0.31 7.48
CA ILE A 161 25.53 1.52 7.24
C ILE A 161 26.34 2.78 7.57
N ALA A 162 27.02 2.82 8.73
CA ALA A 162 27.84 3.96 9.13
C ALA A 162 29.01 4.21 8.17
N ARG A 163 29.65 3.14 7.68
CA ARG A 163 30.67 3.26 6.63
C ARG A 163 30.05 3.76 5.31
N GLY A 164 28.89 3.26 4.92
CA GLY A 164 28.18 3.70 3.73
C GLY A 164 27.84 5.18 3.76
N GLU A 165 27.44 5.69 4.93
CA GLU A 165 27.21 7.13 5.16
C GLU A 165 28.50 7.94 4.95
N GLU A 166 29.65 7.48 5.47
CA GLU A 166 30.95 8.13 5.24
C GLU A 166 31.30 8.20 3.75
N VAL A 167 31.02 7.12 3.00
CA VAL A 167 31.21 7.06 1.54
C VAL A 167 30.26 8.03 0.84
N TYR A 168 28.99 8.06 1.22
CA TYR A 168 27.97 8.97 0.67
C TYR A 168 28.41 10.44 0.80
N GLN A 169 29.00 10.79 1.95
CA GLN A 169 29.54 12.11 2.21
C GLN A 169 30.81 12.39 1.39
N THR A 170 31.74 11.43 1.33
CA THR A 170 33.05 11.58 0.68
C THR A 170 32.95 11.65 -0.84
N VAL A 171 32.05 10.86 -1.42
CA VAL A 171 31.76 10.83 -2.87
C VAL A 171 30.78 11.94 -3.26
N GLU A 172 30.28 12.70 -2.28
CA GLU A 172 29.40 13.86 -2.46
C GLU A 172 28.06 13.52 -3.14
N CYS A 173 27.53 12.32 -2.88
CA CYS A 173 26.21 11.90 -3.37
C CYS A 173 25.10 12.89 -2.97
N TRP A 174 25.26 13.52 -1.79
CA TRP A 174 24.38 14.56 -1.25
C TRP A 174 24.28 15.82 -2.12
N ARG A 175 25.22 16.10 -3.04
CA ARG A 175 25.11 17.27 -3.93
C ARG A 175 23.92 17.16 -4.86
N CYS A 176 23.54 15.95 -5.27
CA CYS A 176 22.34 15.71 -6.08
C CYS A 176 21.18 15.20 -5.22
N HIS A 177 21.44 14.20 -4.36
CA HIS A 177 20.41 13.51 -3.60
C HIS A 177 20.05 14.21 -2.27
N GLY A 178 20.78 15.24 -1.85
CA GLY A 178 20.56 15.90 -0.57
C GLY A 178 21.16 15.15 0.62
N GLN A 179 21.18 15.79 1.79
CA GLN A 179 21.79 15.19 2.99
C GLN A 179 21.00 13.99 3.49
N GLN A 180 19.66 14.09 3.44
CA GLN A 180 18.74 13.03 3.86
C GLN A 180 18.29 12.14 2.70
N GLY A 181 18.86 12.33 1.50
CA GLY A 181 18.53 11.54 0.32
C GLY A 181 17.23 11.94 -0.39
N ARG A 182 16.59 13.08 -0.09
CA ARG A 182 15.27 13.46 -0.65
C ARG A 182 15.30 14.10 -2.04
N GLY A 183 16.47 14.17 -2.68
CA GLY A 183 16.63 14.79 -3.99
C GLY A 183 16.66 16.31 -3.96
N ASP A 184 16.94 16.91 -2.79
CA ASP A 184 17.04 18.34 -2.52
C ASP A 184 18.49 18.87 -2.51
N GLY A 185 19.42 18.13 -3.14
CA GLY A 185 20.80 18.56 -3.24
C GLY A 185 20.97 19.83 -4.07
N GLU A 186 22.00 20.62 -3.79
CA GLU A 186 22.27 21.90 -4.48
C GLU A 186 22.41 21.80 -6.01
N SER A 187 22.74 20.61 -6.53
CA SER A 187 22.86 20.34 -7.97
C SER A 187 21.57 19.80 -8.57
N ALA A 188 20.60 19.35 -7.76
CA ALA A 188 19.33 18.79 -8.23
C ALA A 188 18.58 19.70 -9.23
N PRO A 189 18.42 21.03 -9.01
CA PRO A 189 17.74 21.91 -9.97
C PRO A 189 18.58 22.24 -11.21
N THR A 190 19.69 21.56 -11.46
CA THR A 190 20.55 21.78 -12.64
C THR A 190 20.62 20.57 -13.57
N LEU A 191 19.97 19.46 -13.20
CA LEU A 191 20.13 18.18 -13.87
C LEU A 191 19.24 18.05 -15.11
N ASN A 192 19.88 17.70 -16.22
CA ASN A 192 19.19 17.30 -17.45
C ASN A 192 19.67 15.92 -17.86
N ASP A 193 18.82 15.17 -18.54
CA ASP A 193 19.23 13.94 -19.22
C ASP A 193 20.11 14.25 -20.44
N ASP A 194 20.70 13.21 -21.05
CA ASP A 194 21.60 13.37 -22.19
C ASP A 194 20.90 13.95 -23.44
N THR A 195 19.56 13.95 -23.45
CA THR A 195 18.74 14.54 -24.51
C THR A 195 18.31 15.98 -24.22
N GLY A 196 18.67 16.51 -23.05
CA GLY A 196 18.43 17.89 -22.64
C GLY A 196 17.08 18.13 -21.94
N PHE A 197 16.36 17.09 -21.54
CA PHE A 197 15.15 17.25 -20.74
C PHE A 197 15.47 17.28 -19.24
N PRO A 198 14.72 18.07 -18.44
CA PRO A 198 14.88 18.08 -16.99
C PRO A 198 14.67 16.70 -16.39
N ILE A 199 15.52 16.32 -15.46
CA ILE A 199 15.42 15.04 -14.75
C ILE A 199 15.50 15.27 -13.25
N PHE A 200 14.49 14.83 -12.52
CA PHE A 200 14.48 14.91 -11.06
C PHE A 200 15.40 13.86 -10.47
N THR A 201 16.15 14.26 -9.44
CA THR A 201 16.88 13.31 -8.60
C THR A 201 15.90 12.40 -7.85
N ALA A 202 16.20 11.11 -7.77
CA ALA A 202 15.40 10.17 -7.00
C ALA A 202 15.42 10.49 -5.49
N ASP A 203 14.25 10.42 -4.84
CA ASP A 203 14.14 10.40 -3.37
C ASP A 203 14.55 9.01 -2.87
N LEU A 204 15.75 8.94 -2.28
CA LEU A 204 16.36 7.73 -1.76
C LEU A 204 15.63 7.15 -0.52
N THR A 205 14.68 7.90 0.05
CA THR A 205 13.81 7.41 1.12
C THR A 205 12.60 6.62 0.60
N GLU A 206 12.46 6.52 -0.73
CA GLU A 206 11.40 5.79 -1.44
C GLU A 206 11.98 4.69 -2.34
N ASN A 207 12.74 3.74 -1.77
CA ASN A 207 13.40 2.68 -2.54
C ASN A 207 12.47 1.85 -3.45
N TRP A 208 11.19 1.72 -3.09
CA TRP A 208 10.16 1.06 -3.92
C TRP A 208 9.91 1.78 -5.26
N ARG A 209 10.41 3.00 -5.43
CA ARG A 209 10.32 3.80 -6.67
C ARG A 209 11.61 3.85 -7.46
N PHE A 210 12.64 3.09 -7.06
CA PHE A 210 13.88 3.06 -7.82
C PHE A 210 13.68 2.33 -9.14
N ASN A 211 13.93 3.04 -10.25
CA ASN A 211 13.86 2.48 -11.60
C ASN A 211 14.82 1.28 -11.84
N GLY A 212 15.89 1.16 -11.05
CA GLY A 212 16.83 0.04 -11.08
C GLY A 212 16.58 -1.06 -10.04
N GLY A 213 15.52 -0.95 -9.23
CA GLY A 213 15.26 -1.86 -8.12
C GLY A 213 15.75 -1.33 -6.77
N GLY A 214 15.00 -1.66 -5.72
CA GLY A 214 15.11 -1.07 -4.39
C GLY A 214 15.88 -1.93 -3.37
N GLU A 215 16.32 -3.13 -3.74
CA GLU A 215 17.09 -4.02 -2.86
C GLU A 215 18.59 -3.70 -2.88
N VAL A 216 19.32 -4.12 -1.84
CA VAL A 216 20.75 -3.78 -1.70
C VAL A 216 21.58 -4.22 -2.90
N GLU A 217 21.36 -5.44 -3.41
CA GLU A 217 22.05 -5.95 -4.60
C GLU A 217 21.72 -5.15 -5.86
N GLU A 218 20.49 -4.66 -5.99
CA GLU A 218 20.04 -3.86 -7.13
C GLU A 218 20.58 -2.44 -7.07
N ILE A 219 20.60 -1.83 -5.88
CA ILE A 219 21.24 -0.54 -5.63
C ILE A 219 22.74 -0.63 -5.92
N TYR A 220 23.42 -1.66 -5.42
CA TYR A 220 24.83 -1.91 -5.70
C TYR A 220 25.09 -2.10 -7.21
N ARG A 221 24.22 -2.83 -7.90
CA ARG A 221 24.28 -2.97 -9.37
C ARG A 221 24.20 -1.61 -10.05
N VAL A 222 23.24 -0.75 -9.68
CA VAL A 222 23.13 0.62 -10.22
C VAL A 222 24.39 1.43 -9.96
N LEU A 223 24.97 1.36 -8.76
CA LEU A 223 26.21 2.06 -8.43
C LEU A 223 27.40 1.57 -9.30
N ARG A 224 27.45 0.28 -9.61
CA ARG A 224 28.49 -0.32 -10.48
C ARG A 224 28.28 -0.01 -11.97
N THR A 225 27.04 0.03 -12.45
CA THR A 225 26.74 0.20 -13.89
C THR A 225 26.48 1.65 -14.30
N GLY A 226 26.08 2.52 -13.37
CA GLY A 226 25.48 3.81 -13.67
C GLY A 226 24.11 3.67 -14.36
N LEU A 227 23.44 4.81 -14.56
CA LEU A 227 22.18 4.90 -15.30
C LEU A 227 22.42 5.69 -16.60
N ASP A 228 22.79 4.99 -17.68
CA ASP A 228 23.11 5.64 -18.95
C ASP A 228 21.95 6.50 -19.48
N GLY A 229 22.29 7.64 -20.08
CA GLY A 229 21.32 8.63 -20.49
C GLY A 229 20.92 9.60 -19.37
N THR A 230 21.48 9.47 -18.17
CA THR A 230 21.21 10.36 -17.02
C THR A 230 22.51 10.87 -16.40
N PRO A 231 22.44 11.93 -15.56
CA PRO A 231 23.61 12.38 -14.80
C PRO A 231 24.15 11.41 -13.75
N MET A 232 23.47 10.30 -13.44
CA MET A 232 23.90 9.33 -12.42
C MET A 232 25.00 8.42 -12.95
N PRO A 233 26.28 8.63 -12.56
CA PRO A 233 27.42 7.97 -13.18
C PRO A 233 27.61 6.55 -12.66
N THR A 234 28.54 5.81 -13.29
CA THR A 234 29.12 4.62 -12.67
C THR A 234 30.18 5.01 -11.63
N PHE A 235 30.24 4.26 -10.54
CA PHE A 235 31.30 4.37 -9.54
C PHE A 235 32.37 3.28 -9.69
N SER A 236 32.27 2.42 -10.72
CA SER A 236 33.30 1.41 -11.00
C SER A 236 34.66 2.07 -11.30
N ASP A 237 34.69 3.22 -11.97
CA ASP A 237 35.94 3.92 -12.30
C ASP A 237 36.71 4.37 -11.04
N ILE A 238 36.01 4.83 -10.01
CA ILE A 238 36.65 5.27 -8.77
C ILE A 238 37.03 4.10 -7.87
N VAL A 239 36.34 2.96 -7.98
CA VAL A 239 36.76 1.69 -7.36
C VAL A 239 38.04 1.18 -8.03
N ASP A 240 38.08 1.15 -9.36
CA ASP A 240 39.26 0.71 -10.13
C ASP A 240 40.47 1.62 -9.93
N ALA A 241 40.24 2.93 -9.74
CA ALA A 241 41.27 3.89 -9.38
C ALA A 241 41.75 3.75 -7.91
N GLY A 242 41.08 2.94 -7.09
CA GLY A 242 41.39 2.73 -5.69
C GLY A 242 41.07 3.92 -4.77
N VAL A 243 40.13 4.78 -5.19
CA VAL A 243 39.63 5.90 -4.36
C VAL A 243 38.73 5.38 -3.25
N ILE A 244 37.87 4.42 -3.58
CA ILE A 244 37.05 3.64 -2.65
C ILE A 244 37.22 2.14 -2.97
N THR A 245 36.82 1.27 -2.05
CA THR A 245 36.85 -0.18 -2.27
C THR A 245 35.48 -0.73 -2.68
N ASP A 246 35.45 -1.95 -3.19
CA ASP A 246 34.20 -2.64 -3.49
C ASP A 246 33.33 -2.87 -2.24
N GLU A 247 33.97 -3.12 -1.09
CA GLU A 247 33.31 -3.23 0.22
C GLU A 247 32.68 -1.89 0.65
N ASP A 248 33.32 -0.77 0.33
CA ASP A 248 32.77 0.56 0.58
C ASP A 248 31.54 0.82 -0.29
N LEU A 249 31.53 0.33 -1.54
CA LEU A 249 30.36 0.46 -2.42
C LEU A 249 29.18 -0.41 -1.96
N TRP A 250 29.43 -1.62 -1.45
CA TRP A 250 28.41 -2.41 -0.76
C TRP A 250 27.88 -1.73 0.49
N SER A 251 28.76 -1.12 1.28
CA SER A 251 28.39 -0.35 2.47
C SER A 251 27.51 0.85 2.09
N LEU A 252 27.84 1.55 1.00
CA LEU A 252 27.03 2.62 0.44
C LEU A 252 25.64 2.12 0.02
N ALA A 253 25.54 0.96 -0.62
CA ALA A 253 24.25 0.37 -0.99
C ALA A 253 23.38 0.05 0.25
N HIS A 254 23.98 -0.49 1.33
CA HIS A 254 23.31 -0.70 2.61
C HIS A 254 22.82 0.62 3.22
N TYR A 255 23.64 1.66 3.19
CA TYR A 255 23.25 2.99 3.66
C TYR A 255 22.07 3.55 2.87
N VAL A 256 22.14 3.55 1.54
CA VAL A 256 21.04 4.02 0.67
C VAL A 256 19.75 3.24 0.95
N ARG A 257 19.83 1.90 1.10
CA ARG A 257 18.66 1.08 1.47
C ARG A 257 18.07 1.46 2.83
N SER A 258 18.93 1.83 3.79
CA SER A 258 18.53 2.20 5.15
C SER A 258 17.81 3.55 5.26
N LEU A 259 17.87 4.39 4.23
CA LEU A 259 17.13 5.67 4.17
C LEU A 259 15.61 5.47 3.99
N SER A 260 15.21 4.29 3.50
CA SER A 260 13.82 3.90 3.32
C SER A 260 13.33 3.02 4.48
N PRO A 261 12.02 2.99 4.77
CA PRO A 261 11.40 2.01 5.67
C PRO A 261 11.80 0.55 5.35
N GLU A 262 11.74 -0.31 6.36
CA GLU A 262 12.08 -1.75 6.22
C GLU A 262 11.15 -2.44 5.21
N GLU A 263 9.85 -2.16 5.28
CA GLU A 263 8.84 -2.66 4.36
C GLU A 263 8.27 -1.53 3.51
N GLU A 264 7.90 -1.84 2.26
CA GLU A 264 7.18 -0.90 1.39
C GLU A 264 5.88 -0.46 2.06
N PRO A 265 5.52 0.84 2.01
CA PRO A 265 4.27 1.31 2.58
C PRO A 265 3.06 0.63 1.95
N SER A 266 2.19 0.07 2.79
CA SER A 266 0.88 -0.41 2.37
C SER A 266 -0.14 0.72 2.37
N VAL A 267 -1.00 0.74 1.35
CA VAL A 267 -2.12 1.69 1.28
C VAL A 267 -3.26 1.21 2.18
N GLU A 268 -3.54 1.97 3.23
CA GLU A 268 -4.64 1.70 4.16
C GLU A 268 -5.79 2.68 3.95
N GLU A 269 -7.02 2.17 3.83
CA GLU A 269 -8.20 3.03 3.61
C GLU A 269 -8.61 3.84 4.86
N VAL A 270 -8.12 3.46 6.05
CA VAL A 270 -8.57 4.02 7.34
C VAL A 270 -7.40 4.60 8.12
N VAL A 271 -7.35 5.94 8.19
CA VAL A 271 -6.49 6.71 9.08
C VAL A 271 -7.11 6.73 10.48
N THR A 272 -6.42 6.17 11.46
CA THR A 272 -6.88 6.17 12.85
C THR A 272 -6.25 7.32 13.62
N ALA A 273 -7.09 8.16 14.24
CA ALA A 273 -6.61 9.19 15.16
C ALA A 273 -6.50 8.63 16.58
N ARG A 274 -5.29 8.59 17.14
CA ARG A 274 -5.05 8.09 18.51
C ARG A 274 -5.65 9.06 19.55
N LEU A 275 -6.45 8.54 20.48
CA LEU A 275 -6.95 9.31 21.62
C LEU A 275 -5.84 9.51 22.66
N LEU A 276 -5.55 10.77 23.00
CA LEU A 276 -4.64 11.16 24.08
C LEU A 276 -5.44 11.46 25.35
N THR A 277 -5.23 10.68 26.41
CA THR A 277 -5.93 10.86 27.70
C THR A 277 -5.07 11.55 28.76
N ASP A 278 -3.76 11.32 28.71
CA ASP A 278 -2.82 11.72 29.78
C ASP A 278 -1.74 12.70 29.29
N THR A 279 -1.76 13.05 28.01
CA THR A 279 -0.79 13.93 27.36
C THR A 279 -1.53 15.06 26.64
N PRO A 280 -1.06 16.32 26.70
CA PRO A 280 -1.63 17.41 25.92
C PRO A 280 -1.59 17.13 24.41
N LEU A 281 -2.53 17.70 23.66
CA LEU A 281 -2.50 17.64 22.20
C LEU A 281 -1.26 18.39 21.65
N PRO A 282 -0.49 17.78 20.73
CA PRO A 282 0.71 18.40 20.17
C PRO A 282 0.39 19.74 19.51
N GLN A 283 1.23 20.74 19.80
CA GLN A 283 1.12 22.09 19.20
C GLN A 283 2.24 22.38 18.20
N THR A 284 3.22 21.48 18.07
CA THR A 284 4.39 21.63 17.19
C THR A 284 4.62 20.34 16.40
N ILE A 285 5.36 20.48 15.29
CA ILE A 285 5.68 19.38 14.38
C ILE A 285 6.71 18.42 14.99
N GLU A 286 7.56 18.92 15.88
CA GLU A 286 8.64 18.18 16.54
C GLU A 286 8.22 17.52 17.86
N ASP A 287 6.92 17.46 18.15
CA ASP A 287 6.42 16.82 19.37
C ASP A 287 6.69 15.31 19.34
N VAL A 288 7.19 14.77 20.45
CA VAL A 288 7.53 13.34 20.61
C VAL A 288 6.33 12.41 20.39
N VAL A 289 5.10 12.92 20.56
CA VAL A 289 3.87 12.16 20.25
C VAL A 289 3.90 11.61 18.82
N TRP A 290 4.50 12.32 17.86
CA TRP A 290 4.58 11.88 16.47
C TRP A 290 5.52 10.70 16.25
N GLU A 291 6.48 10.43 17.15
CA GLU A 291 7.36 9.26 17.05
C GLU A 291 6.61 7.95 17.35
N GLU A 292 5.58 8.00 18.20
CA GLU A 292 4.75 6.84 18.56
C GLU A 292 3.41 6.78 17.79
N THR A 293 3.14 7.76 16.94
CA THR A 293 1.88 7.81 16.20
C THR A 293 2.03 7.09 14.87
N GLU A 294 1.11 6.17 14.60
CA GLU A 294 1.07 5.42 13.34
C GLU A 294 1.02 6.35 12.13
N ARG A 295 1.80 6.00 11.09
CA ARG A 295 1.93 6.75 9.84
C ARG A 295 1.17 6.03 8.74
N PHE A 296 0.21 6.70 8.13
CA PHE A 296 -0.58 6.18 7.03
C PHE A 296 -0.07 6.76 5.70
N TYR A 297 0.22 5.89 4.73
CA TYR A 297 0.65 6.29 3.39
C TYR A 297 -0.56 6.46 2.47
N VAL A 298 -0.69 7.65 1.89
CA VAL A 298 -1.80 8.01 0.99
C VAL A 298 -1.22 8.38 -0.38
N PRO A 299 -1.30 7.49 -1.38
CA PRO A 299 -0.87 7.80 -2.72
C PRO A 299 -1.75 8.88 -3.35
N LEU A 300 -1.11 9.77 -4.11
CA LEU A 300 -1.70 10.79 -4.95
C LEU A 300 -1.45 10.48 -6.42
N SER A 301 -2.23 11.09 -7.29
CA SER A 301 -2.07 11.00 -8.74
C SER A 301 -2.40 12.32 -9.41
N GLY A 302 -1.92 12.54 -10.63
CA GLY A 302 -2.12 13.80 -11.33
C GLY A 302 -3.59 14.05 -11.63
N GLN A 303 -4.05 15.28 -11.39
CA GLN A 303 -5.39 15.68 -11.79
C GLN A 303 -5.48 15.88 -13.31
N ILE A 304 -6.09 14.90 -13.96
CA ILE A 304 -6.26 14.86 -15.43
C ILE A 304 -7.72 14.92 -15.89
N VAL A 305 -8.68 15.08 -14.97
CA VAL A 305 -10.12 15.07 -15.28
C VAL A 305 -10.64 16.45 -15.67
N VAL A 306 -10.26 17.48 -14.92
CA VAL A 306 -10.75 18.86 -15.10
C VAL A 306 -9.61 19.73 -15.63
N GLN A 307 -9.88 20.52 -16.67
CA GLN A 307 -8.90 21.45 -17.21
C GLN A 307 -8.66 22.64 -16.27
N PRO A 308 -7.46 23.24 -16.28
CA PRO A 308 -6.25 22.73 -16.93
C PRO A 308 -5.68 21.47 -16.26
N ARG A 309 -5.19 20.53 -17.06
CA ARG A 309 -4.69 19.23 -16.59
C ARG A 309 -3.18 19.27 -16.34
N TRP A 310 -2.73 18.41 -15.42
CA TRP A 310 -1.31 18.20 -15.13
C TRP A 310 -1.02 16.71 -14.99
N PHE A 311 -0.12 16.21 -15.83
CA PHE A 311 0.16 14.77 -15.97
C PHE A 311 1.38 14.31 -15.17
N ASN A 312 2.21 15.25 -14.68
CA ASN A 312 3.44 14.96 -13.95
C ASN A 312 3.42 15.61 -12.55
N PRO A 313 2.52 15.17 -11.65
CA PRO A 313 2.55 15.64 -10.27
C PRO A 313 3.90 15.30 -9.65
N ARG A 314 4.53 16.24 -8.95
CA ARG A 314 5.77 15.96 -8.21
C ARG A 314 5.49 15.37 -6.84
N VAL A 315 4.36 15.73 -6.23
CA VAL A 315 3.87 15.10 -5.00
C VAL A 315 3.07 13.85 -5.35
N ASP A 316 3.68 12.68 -5.18
CA ASP A 316 3.06 11.39 -5.50
C ASP A 316 2.37 10.73 -4.30
N ALA A 317 2.63 11.18 -3.08
CA ALA A 317 1.99 10.67 -1.88
C ALA A 317 2.09 11.66 -0.72
N VAL A 318 1.22 11.48 0.27
CA VAL A 318 1.34 12.12 1.59
C VAL A 318 1.35 11.08 2.69
N TRP A 319 2.13 11.33 3.73
CA TRP A 319 2.10 10.60 4.99
C TRP A 319 1.24 11.32 6.00
N VAL A 320 0.32 10.60 6.63
CA VAL A 320 -0.69 11.16 7.53
C VAL A 320 -0.55 10.55 8.91
N GLN A 321 -0.53 11.39 9.94
CA GLN A 321 -0.59 11.01 11.35
C GLN A 321 -1.69 11.80 12.04
N ALA A 322 -2.46 11.17 12.91
CA ALA A 322 -3.60 11.81 13.55
C ALA A 322 -3.68 11.48 15.04
N VAL A 323 -3.94 12.49 15.87
CA VAL A 323 -4.19 12.35 17.32
C VAL A 323 -5.29 13.31 17.76
N HIS A 324 -6.03 12.96 18.80
CA HIS A 324 -7.07 13.85 19.35
C HIS A 324 -7.17 13.71 20.87
N ASP A 325 -7.67 14.72 21.56
CA ASP A 325 -7.91 14.69 23.02
C ASP A 325 -9.41 14.57 23.38
N GLY A 326 -10.26 14.43 22.35
CA GLY A 326 -11.71 14.40 22.49
C GLY A 326 -12.38 15.78 22.43
N GLN A 327 -11.61 16.85 22.31
CA GLN A 327 -12.07 18.22 22.05
C GLN A 327 -11.52 18.78 20.75
N GLU A 328 -10.25 18.55 20.46
CA GLU A 328 -9.55 18.95 19.24
C GLU A 328 -8.90 17.75 18.55
N LEU A 329 -8.76 17.83 17.23
CA LEU A 329 -7.97 16.94 16.39
C LEU A 329 -6.69 17.65 15.97
N ALA A 330 -5.56 16.95 16.05
CA ALA A 330 -4.30 17.31 15.44
C ALA A 330 -3.99 16.31 14.31
N LEU A 331 -3.75 16.85 13.11
CA LEU A 331 -3.46 16.10 11.90
C LEU A 331 -2.12 16.58 11.34
N LEU A 332 -1.10 15.74 11.39
CA LEU A 332 0.20 16.00 10.78
C LEU A 332 0.25 15.32 9.41
N VAL A 333 0.49 16.12 8.37
CA VAL A 333 0.65 15.65 6.99
C VAL A 333 2.04 16.00 6.52
N SER A 334 2.74 15.06 5.87
CA SER A 334 4.09 15.28 5.34
C SER A 334 4.28 14.67 3.96
N TRP A 335 5.09 15.30 3.11
CA TRP A 335 5.39 14.84 1.75
C TRP A 335 6.78 15.31 1.31
N GLY A 336 7.38 14.58 0.36
CA GLY A 336 8.65 14.97 -0.26
C GLY A 336 8.43 16.15 -1.21
N ASP A 337 9.23 17.20 -1.02
CA ASP A 337 9.25 18.39 -1.85
C ASP A 337 10.67 18.98 -1.80
N PRO A 338 11.49 18.78 -2.85
CA PRO A 338 12.87 19.27 -2.86
C PRO A 338 13.02 20.80 -2.79
N SER A 339 11.96 21.55 -3.07
CA SER A 339 11.92 23.01 -3.08
C SER A 339 11.05 23.56 -1.93
N GLU A 340 11.41 24.74 -1.42
CA GLU A 340 10.51 25.53 -0.57
C GLU A 340 9.78 26.54 -1.48
N SER A 341 8.76 26.09 -2.23
CA SER A 341 8.22 26.92 -3.31
C SER A 341 7.51 28.16 -2.77
N PRO A 342 7.69 29.35 -3.39
CA PRO A 342 8.56 29.59 -4.54
C PRO A 342 10.05 29.70 -4.16
N ASP A 343 10.89 28.85 -4.75
CA ASP A 343 12.34 28.84 -4.57
C ASP A 343 13.06 29.37 -5.83
N THR A 344 13.82 30.44 -5.63
CA THR A 344 14.64 31.04 -6.69
C THR A 344 15.72 30.11 -7.26
N LEU A 345 16.17 29.11 -6.50
CA LEU A 345 17.12 28.11 -6.98
C LEU A 345 16.49 27.16 -8.02
N TRP A 346 15.19 26.91 -7.92
CA TRP A 346 14.44 26.00 -8.78
C TRP A 346 13.77 26.70 -9.97
N THR A 347 13.77 28.04 -10.02
CA THR A 347 13.06 28.80 -11.06
C THR A 347 13.45 28.41 -12.50
N GLU A 348 14.75 28.24 -12.80
CA GLU A 348 15.19 27.86 -14.15
C GLU A 348 14.80 26.42 -14.50
N PHE A 349 14.93 25.52 -13.53
CA PHE A 349 14.51 24.12 -13.67
C PHE A 349 13.00 24.01 -13.89
N GLY A 350 12.21 24.61 -13.01
CA GLY A 350 10.75 24.66 -13.12
C GLY A 350 10.27 25.28 -14.43
N SER A 351 10.97 26.29 -14.95
CA SER A 351 10.69 26.85 -16.28
C SER A 351 10.91 25.83 -17.40
N GLN A 352 11.96 24.99 -17.32
CA GLN A 352 12.18 23.90 -18.27
C GLN A 352 11.11 22.80 -18.14
N VAL A 353 10.69 22.48 -16.91
CA VAL A 353 9.61 21.52 -16.66
C VAL A 353 8.31 22.01 -17.28
N VAL A 354 7.89 23.25 -17.00
CA VAL A 354 6.67 23.84 -17.57
C VAL A 354 6.75 23.93 -19.11
N ALA A 355 7.91 24.24 -19.67
CA ALA A 355 8.09 24.23 -21.13
C ALA A 355 7.98 22.82 -21.74
N THR A 356 8.35 21.79 -20.99
CA THR A 356 8.33 20.38 -21.45
C THR A 356 6.97 19.72 -21.24
N MET A 357 6.32 20.01 -20.10
CA MET A 357 5.15 19.31 -19.57
C MET A 357 3.86 20.14 -19.58
N GLY A 358 3.97 21.45 -19.82
CA GLY A 358 2.84 22.36 -19.85
C GLY A 358 1.77 21.91 -20.84
N SER A 359 0.52 21.86 -20.38
CA SER A 359 -0.59 21.48 -21.23
C SER A 359 -1.04 22.66 -22.12
N GLU A 360 -1.54 22.37 -23.32
CA GLU A 360 -2.20 23.36 -24.18
C GLU A 360 -3.62 23.73 -23.70
N ASP A 361 -4.02 23.25 -22.52
CA ASP A 361 -5.32 23.56 -21.94
C ASP A 361 -5.43 25.05 -21.62
N GLN A 362 -6.62 25.62 -21.84
CA GLN A 362 -6.85 27.02 -21.49
C GLN A 362 -6.68 27.24 -19.98
N GLY A 363 -5.81 28.19 -19.62
CA GLY A 363 -5.52 28.52 -18.22
C GLY A 363 -4.46 27.63 -17.57
N ALA A 364 -3.80 26.74 -18.31
CA ALA A 364 -2.65 25.99 -17.81
C ALA A 364 -1.52 26.93 -17.38
N ALA A 365 -0.76 26.49 -16.37
CA ALA A 365 0.41 27.19 -15.87
C ALA A 365 1.39 27.50 -17.01
N THR A 366 1.80 28.77 -17.11
CA THR A 366 2.78 29.25 -18.09
C THR A 366 4.14 29.58 -17.46
N SER A 367 4.27 29.38 -16.15
CA SER A 367 5.47 29.62 -15.35
C SER A 367 5.44 28.75 -14.10
N SER A 368 6.61 28.40 -13.58
CA SER A 368 6.78 27.83 -12.23
C SER A 368 6.81 28.93 -11.16
N GLY A 369 7.00 28.53 -9.90
CA GLY A 369 7.20 29.46 -8.77
C GLY A 369 5.91 29.98 -8.18
N THR A 370 4.86 29.15 -8.18
CA THR A 370 3.71 29.36 -7.29
C THR A 370 4.01 28.85 -5.89
N ALA A 371 3.14 29.15 -4.91
CA ALA A 371 3.26 28.57 -3.58
C ALA A 371 2.91 27.08 -3.59
N ASP A 372 3.60 26.30 -2.77
CA ASP A 372 3.18 24.94 -2.44
C ASP A 372 1.86 25.00 -1.69
N GLN A 373 1.02 24.00 -1.92
CA GLN A 373 -0.31 23.95 -1.31
C GLN A 373 -0.64 22.55 -0.84
N LEU A 374 -1.37 22.47 0.27
CA LEU A 374 -1.97 21.24 0.75
C LEU A 374 -3.44 21.50 1.08
N VAL A 375 -4.32 20.63 0.58
CA VAL A 375 -5.73 20.64 0.88
C VAL A 375 -6.13 19.31 1.50
N VAL A 376 -6.65 19.37 2.72
CA VAL A 376 -7.37 18.27 3.35
C VAL A 376 -8.87 18.53 3.15
N GLN A 377 -9.58 17.59 2.53
CA GLN A 377 -11.01 17.75 2.26
C GLN A 377 -11.85 16.71 2.98
N PHE A 378 -13.04 17.14 3.38
CA PHE A 378 -14.10 16.36 4.00
C PHE A 378 -15.42 16.63 3.27
N PRO A 379 -16.41 15.73 3.36
CA PRO A 379 -17.77 16.09 2.96
C PRO A 379 -18.31 17.20 3.88
N GLN A 380 -19.09 18.14 3.33
CA GLN A 380 -19.74 19.17 4.16
C GLN A 380 -20.73 18.54 5.16
N GLU A 381 -21.43 17.47 4.74
CA GLU A 381 -22.35 16.71 5.57
C GLU A 381 -22.11 15.22 5.40
N LEU A 382 -22.19 14.45 6.48
CA LEU A 382 -22.17 12.98 6.41
C LEU A 382 -23.53 12.48 5.90
N SER A 383 -23.54 11.96 4.67
CA SER A 383 -24.73 11.36 4.09
C SER A 383 -25.05 10.00 4.72
N GLU A 384 -26.32 9.72 5.00
CA GLU A 384 -26.78 8.36 5.28
C GLU A 384 -26.69 7.50 4.00
N GLY A 385 -25.58 6.76 3.80
CA GLY A 385 -25.38 5.86 2.67
C GLY A 385 -23.95 5.83 2.12
N GLN A 386 -23.76 5.21 0.94
CA GLN A 386 -22.45 5.17 0.25
C GLN A 386 -22.21 6.37 -0.69
N GLU A 387 -23.17 7.30 -0.81
CA GLU A 387 -23.07 8.42 -1.75
C GLU A 387 -22.17 9.55 -1.22
N ARG A 388 -20.90 9.54 -1.62
CA ARG A 388 -19.91 10.57 -1.24
C ARG A 388 -19.94 11.74 -2.24
N PRO A 389 -19.55 12.95 -1.81
CA PRO A 389 -19.16 14.00 -2.75
C PRO A 389 -18.09 13.48 -3.71
N TYR A 390 -18.02 14.06 -4.91
CA TYR A 390 -16.93 13.72 -5.80
C TYR A 390 -15.58 14.11 -5.18
N PHE A 391 -14.54 13.27 -5.34
CA PHE A 391 -13.24 13.51 -4.69
C PHE A 391 -12.50 14.74 -5.25
N LEU A 392 -12.97 15.33 -6.34
CA LEU A 392 -12.50 16.61 -6.86
C LEU A 392 -13.24 17.78 -6.21
N GLN A 393 -13.12 17.90 -4.89
CA GLN A 393 -13.72 18.95 -4.06
C GLN A 393 -15.25 19.06 -4.18
N GLY A 394 -15.94 17.92 -4.32
CA GLY A 394 -17.38 17.83 -4.30
C GLY A 394 -18.07 18.27 -5.60
N ASP A 395 -19.35 18.60 -5.48
CA ASP A 395 -20.19 19.12 -6.55
C ASP A 395 -21.27 20.06 -5.99
N THR A 396 -22.05 20.69 -6.86
CA THR A 396 -23.10 21.65 -6.45
C THR A 396 -24.14 21.09 -5.47
N ARG A 397 -24.43 19.78 -5.52
CA ARG A 397 -25.39 19.09 -4.63
C ARG A 397 -24.73 18.56 -3.38
N ARG A 398 -23.44 18.20 -3.47
CA ARG A 398 -22.64 17.64 -2.37
C ARG A 398 -21.32 18.39 -2.26
N PRO A 399 -21.29 19.50 -1.52
CA PRO A 399 -20.08 20.29 -1.35
C PRO A 399 -19.03 19.56 -0.52
N ALA A 400 -17.78 19.95 -0.71
CA ALA A 400 -16.67 19.57 0.16
C ALA A 400 -16.31 20.74 1.09
N TYR A 401 -16.02 20.41 2.33
CA TYR A 401 -15.41 21.31 3.32
C TYR A 401 -13.91 21.05 3.33
N THR A 402 -13.09 22.10 3.20
CA THR A 402 -11.66 21.96 2.97
C THR A 402 -10.82 22.78 3.95
N TRP A 403 -9.72 22.21 4.41
CA TRP A 403 -8.64 22.93 5.09
C TRP A 403 -7.52 23.13 4.08
N THR A 404 -7.21 24.39 3.80
CA THR A 404 -6.20 24.76 2.81
C THR A 404 -5.04 25.45 3.50
N TRP A 405 -3.83 24.93 3.28
CA TRP A 405 -2.56 25.55 3.63
C TRP A 405 -1.80 25.93 2.35
N GLN A 406 -1.08 27.04 2.38
CA GLN A 406 -0.20 27.50 1.30
C GLN A 406 1.11 28.01 1.89
N SER A 407 2.24 27.77 1.24
CA SER A 407 3.57 28.15 1.76
C SER A 407 3.78 29.67 1.88
N ASP A 408 3.13 30.48 1.04
CA ASP A 408 3.23 31.94 1.03
C ASP A 408 2.21 32.65 1.92
N VAL A 409 1.24 31.91 2.47
CA VAL A 409 0.23 32.41 3.41
C VAL A 409 0.54 31.91 4.82
N GLY A 410 0.65 32.84 5.77
CA GLY A 410 0.84 32.48 7.19
C GLY A 410 -0.38 31.79 7.80
N GLY A 411 -0.47 30.46 7.68
CA GLY A 411 -1.47 29.61 8.34
C GLY A 411 -2.31 28.78 7.37
N ALA A 412 -3.45 28.28 7.85
CA ALA A 412 -4.45 27.57 7.05
C ALA A 412 -5.80 28.27 7.14
N PHE A 413 -6.69 27.97 6.19
CA PHE A 413 -8.05 28.49 6.18
C PHE A 413 -9.06 27.44 5.73
N GLU A 414 -10.29 27.61 6.19
CA GLU A 414 -11.43 26.77 5.87
C GLU A 414 -12.23 27.35 4.70
N SER A 415 -12.67 26.47 3.80
CA SER A 415 -13.45 26.83 2.61
C SER A 415 -14.54 25.80 2.33
N ILE A 416 -15.55 26.22 1.56
CA ILE A 416 -16.55 25.32 0.97
C ILE A 416 -16.36 25.29 -0.54
N ALA A 417 -16.17 24.09 -1.08
CA ALA A 417 -15.99 23.84 -2.51
C ALA A 417 -17.19 23.07 -3.08
N ARG A 418 -17.56 23.37 -4.32
CA ARG A 418 -18.66 22.75 -5.07
C ARG A 418 -18.14 22.17 -6.38
N GLY A 419 -16.94 21.60 -6.32
CA GLY A 419 -16.08 21.20 -7.44
C GLY A 419 -14.71 21.88 -7.36
N ILE A 420 -13.70 21.23 -7.93
CA ILE A 420 -12.32 21.75 -7.98
C ILE A 420 -12.28 23.15 -8.61
N GLY A 421 -11.49 24.05 -8.04
CA GLY A 421 -11.37 25.45 -8.48
C GLY A 421 -12.54 26.35 -8.06
N THR A 422 -13.50 25.86 -7.26
CA THR A 422 -14.65 26.64 -6.77
C THR A 422 -14.65 26.90 -5.27
N ALA A 423 -13.57 26.51 -4.57
CA ALA A 423 -13.41 26.70 -3.14
C ALA A 423 -13.59 28.17 -2.75
N ALA A 424 -14.56 28.45 -1.89
CA ALA A 424 -14.84 29.76 -1.34
C ALA A 424 -14.48 29.79 0.14
N ARG A 425 -13.51 30.64 0.51
CA ARG A 425 -13.08 30.82 1.89
C ARG A 425 -14.26 31.25 2.77
N GLN A 426 -14.41 30.60 3.92
CA GLN A 426 -15.41 30.98 4.91
C GLN A 426 -15.07 32.34 5.57
N PRO A 427 -16.06 33.06 6.14
CA PRO A 427 -15.82 34.29 6.87
C PRO A 427 -14.86 34.11 8.05
N ASP A 428 -14.13 35.16 8.46
CA ASP A 428 -13.14 35.06 9.55
C ASP A 428 -13.68 34.57 10.90
N ALA A 429 -14.99 34.74 11.14
CA ALA A 429 -15.64 34.25 12.36
C ALA A 429 -15.87 32.73 12.37
N GLU A 430 -15.82 32.11 11.20
CA GLU A 430 -15.99 30.67 10.95
C GLU A 430 -14.65 30.04 10.55
N GLN A 431 -13.53 30.60 11.00
CA GLN A 431 -12.18 30.06 10.77
C GLN A 431 -11.66 29.49 12.09
N HIS A 432 -11.58 28.16 12.17
CA HIS A 432 -11.25 27.40 13.36
C HIS A 432 -9.99 26.55 13.21
N VAL A 433 -9.63 26.17 11.97
CA VAL A 433 -8.38 25.47 11.70
C VAL A 433 -7.17 26.37 11.95
N ARG A 434 -6.18 25.81 12.64
CA ARG A 434 -4.84 26.40 12.81
C ARG A 434 -3.85 25.50 12.11
N ALA A 435 -2.83 26.09 11.49
CA ALA A 435 -1.74 25.32 10.92
C ALA A 435 -0.37 25.87 11.32
N THR A 436 0.56 24.95 11.57
CA THR A 436 2.00 25.22 11.61
C THR A 436 2.66 24.37 10.54
N ALA A 437 3.62 24.94 9.81
CA ALA A 437 4.32 24.25 8.74
C ALA A 437 5.83 24.44 8.88
N GLN A 438 6.58 23.45 8.40
CA GLN A 438 8.03 23.49 8.30
C GLN A 438 8.45 22.76 7.02
N HIS A 439 9.32 23.39 6.25
CA HIS A 439 10.12 22.75 5.23
C HIS A 439 11.52 22.52 5.77
N ALA A 440 12.00 21.28 5.70
CA ALA A 440 13.35 20.93 6.07
C ALA A 440 13.79 19.67 5.33
N ASP A 441 15.03 19.66 4.84
CA ASP A 441 15.69 18.53 4.19
C ASP A 441 14.84 17.89 3.08
N GLY A 442 14.24 18.71 2.21
CA GLY A 442 13.43 18.25 1.06
C GLY A 442 12.06 17.69 1.42
N GLN A 443 11.50 18.07 2.57
CA GLN A 443 10.19 17.62 3.02
C GLN A 443 9.39 18.74 3.67
N TRP A 444 8.12 18.84 3.28
CA TRP A 444 7.13 19.61 4.02
C TRP A 444 6.49 18.77 5.12
N LYS A 445 6.24 19.42 6.26
CA LYS A 445 5.39 18.93 7.34
C LYS A 445 4.39 20.02 7.71
N VAL A 446 3.11 19.70 7.67
CA VAL A 446 2.02 20.63 8.01
C VAL A 446 1.16 20.00 9.10
N LEU A 447 1.14 20.64 10.27
CA LEU A 447 0.30 20.29 11.40
C LEU A 447 -0.97 21.13 11.39
N PHE A 448 -2.11 20.52 11.10
CA PHE A 448 -3.43 21.12 11.29
C PHE A 448 -3.97 20.80 12.68
N VAL A 449 -4.53 21.80 13.36
CA VAL A 449 -5.25 21.63 14.63
C VAL A 449 -6.61 22.29 14.52
N ARG A 450 -7.68 21.56 14.83
CA ARG A 450 -9.06 22.06 14.79
C ARG A 450 -9.90 21.42 15.91
N PRO A 451 -10.80 22.19 16.56
CA PRO A 451 -11.89 21.62 17.35
C PRO A 451 -12.68 20.54 16.60
N LEU A 452 -13.09 19.49 17.30
CA LEU A 452 -13.92 18.42 16.72
C LEU A 452 -15.31 18.94 16.35
N ASP A 453 -15.87 19.83 17.17
CA ASP A 453 -17.14 20.52 16.94
C ASP A 453 -16.91 22.04 17.06
N THR A 454 -17.16 22.76 15.96
CA THR A 454 -17.04 24.23 15.89
C THR A 454 -18.37 24.92 16.14
N GLY A 455 -19.49 24.21 16.07
CA GLY A 455 -20.84 24.76 16.10
C GLY A 455 -21.25 25.52 14.82
N GLY A 456 -20.37 25.58 13.81
CA GLY A 456 -20.63 26.20 12.51
C GLY A 456 -21.62 25.37 11.69
N ALA A 457 -22.56 26.02 11.00
CA ALA A 457 -23.60 25.33 10.23
C ALA A 457 -23.07 24.67 8.94
N GLU A 458 -21.95 25.18 8.41
CA GLU A 458 -21.30 24.66 7.20
C GLU A 458 -20.07 23.80 7.51
N ASP A 459 -19.79 23.60 8.79
CA ASP A 459 -18.61 22.92 9.29
C ASP A 459 -18.93 21.48 9.67
N LEU A 460 -18.07 20.55 9.25
CA LEU A 460 -18.25 19.16 9.63
C LEU A 460 -17.89 18.94 11.11
N ALA A 461 -18.83 18.38 11.89
CA ALA A 461 -18.55 17.89 13.23
C ALA A 461 -17.89 16.51 13.17
N LEU A 462 -16.71 16.38 13.75
CA LEU A 462 -15.93 15.13 13.79
C LEU A 462 -16.30 14.34 15.04
N THR A 463 -17.20 13.36 14.88
CA THR A 463 -17.70 12.58 16.02
C THR A 463 -16.93 11.28 16.19
N ALA A 464 -16.61 11.01 17.45
CA ALA A 464 -15.87 9.85 17.86
C ALA A 464 -16.63 8.53 17.55
N GLY A 465 -15.96 7.56 16.92
CA GLY A 465 -16.56 6.29 16.48
C GLY A 465 -17.30 6.35 15.13
N GLN A 466 -17.32 7.49 14.44
CA GLN A 466 -17.78 7.59 13.06
C GLN A 466 -16.60 7.54 12.09
N ALA A 467 -16.77 6.86 10.95
CA ALA A 467 -15.83 6.91 9.85
C ALA A 467 -16.12 8.14 8.99
N VAL A 468 -15.22 9.13 9.04
CA VAL A 468 -15.35 10.40 8.34
C VAL A 468 -14.56 10.33 7.03
N PRO A 469 -15.20 10.45 5.85
CA PRO A 469 -14.46 10.47 4.60
C PRO A 469 -13.48 11.65 4.55
N MET A 470 -12.24 11.40 4.18
CA MET A 470 -11.22 12.41 3.97
C MET A 470 -10.45 12.17 2.67
N ALA A 471 -9.93 13.21 2.04
CA ALA A 471 -9.03 13.09 0.90
C ALA A 471 -8.05 14.27 0.87
N PHE A 472 -7.02 14.14 0.04
CA PHE A 472 -5.89 15.05 0.00
C PHE A 472 -5.65 15.54 -1.41
N GLN A 473 -5.19 16.79 -1.52
CA GLN A 473 -4.61 17.34 -2.72
C GLN A 473 -3.35 18.11 -2.35
N ALA A 474 -2.32 18.01 -3.17
CA ALA A 474 -1.04 18.69 -2.96
C ALA A 474 -0.54 19.31 -4.26
N TRP A 475 0.23 20.38 -4.12
CA TRP A 475 0.82 21.14 -5.22
C TRP A 475 2.28 21.43 -4.91
N ASP A 476 3.16 21.10 -5.85
CA ASP A 476 4.54 21.61 -5.92
C ASP A 476 4.57 22.82 -6.88
N GLY A 477 4.75 24.00 -6.30
CA GLY A 477 4.66 25.25 -7.03
C GLY A 477 5.82 25.49 -8.01
N ASP A 478 7.02 25.00 -7.72
CA ASP A 478 8.17 25.09 -8.61
C ASP A 478 8.15 24.04 -9.72
N ASN A 479 7.42 22.94 -9.55
CA ASN A 479 7.05 22.04 -10.64
C ASN A 479 6.00 22.66 -11.60
N GLY A 480 5.41 23.81 -11.25
CA GLY A 480 4.40 24.50 -12.06
C GLY A 480 2.95 24.13 -11.71
N GLU A 481 2.74 23.42 -10.60
CA GLU A 481 1.42 23.04 -10.12
C GLU A 481 0.72 24.24 -9.46
N SER A 482 -0.50 24.53 -9.92
CA SER A 482 -1.35 25.55 -9.29
C SER A 482 -2.82 25.38 -9.70
N GLY A 483 -3.74 25.96 -8.93
CA GLY A 483 -5.16 25.95 -9.27
C GLY A 483 -5.72 24.53 -9.39
N ASN A 484 -6.12 24.12 -10.60
CA ASN A 484 -6.64 22.76 -10.85
C ASN A 484 -5.54 21.74 -11.18
N GLN A 485 -4.30 22.20 -11.40
CA GLN A 485 -3.15 21.38 -11.78
C GLN A 485 -2.39 21.00 -10.52
N GLY A 486 -2.65 19.80 -9.99
CA GLY A 486 -1.94 19.28 -8.81
C GLY A 486 -2.18 17.79 -8.66
N ALA A 487 -1.70 17.24 -7.56
CA ALA A 487 -1.89 15.84 -7.18
C ALA A 487 -3.16 15.67 -6.34
N ILE A 488 -3.90 14.58 -6.56
CA ILE A 488 -5.18 14.26 -5.91
C ILE A 488 -5.17 12.82 -5.35
N SER A 489 -5.84 12.60 -4.21
CA SER A 489 -6.17 11.27 -3.70
C SER A 489 -7.62 10.89 -4.00
N THR A 490 -7.96 9.60 -3.85
CA THR A 490 -9.34 9.16 -3.65
C THR A 490 -9.82 9.42 -2.21
N TRP A 491 -11.05 9.01 -1.88
CA TRP A 491 -11.56 9.06 -0.50
C TRP A 491 -10.98 7.95 0.38
N TYR A 492 -10.40 8.36 1.50
CA TYR A 492 -10.01 7.56 2.67
C TYR A 492 -10.97 7.85 3.82
N PHE A 493 -10.74 7.25 4.99
CA PHE A 493 -11.54 7.47 6.19
C PHE A 493 -10.68 7.86 7.38
N LEU A 494 -11.11 8.90 8.09
CA LEU A 494 -10.63 9.23 9.42
C LEU A 494 -11.55 8.58 10.47
N VAL A 495 -10.97 7.84 11.41
CA VAL A 495 -11.69 7.30 12.58
C VAL A 495 -11.03 7.79 13.85
N LEU A 496 -11.80 8.46 14.71
CA LEU A 496 -11.31 8.91 16.02
C LEU A 496 -11.37 7.76 17.03
N GLY A 497 -10.22 7.46 17.63
CA GLY A 497 -10.06 6.45 18.66
C GLY A 497 -11.03 6.65 19.83
N GLN A 498 -11.57 5.54 20.33
CA GLN A 498 -12.45 5.55 21.51
C GLN A 498 -11.67 5.13 22.75
N PRO A 499 -12.05 5.63 23.95
CA PRO A 499 -11.50 5.10 25.18
C PRO A 499 -11.86 3.62 25.30
N THR A 500 -10.85 2.77 25.49
CA THR A 500 -11.06 1.34 25.67
C THR A 500 -11.97 1.09 26.87
N PRO A 501 -13.14 0.44 26.72
CA PRO A 501 -14.05 0.25 27.84
C PRO A 501 -13.38 -0.52 28.98
N VAL A 502 -13.55 -0.09 30.23
CA VAL A 502 -12.97 -0.77 31.42
C VAL A 502 -13.34 -2.27 31.46
N ALA A 503 -14.49 -2.63 30.90
CA ALA A 503 -14.92 -4.01 30.75
C ALA A 503 -13.90 -4.88 29.98
N VAL A 504 -13.17 -4.34 29.00
CA VAL A 504 -12.14 -5.07 28.24
C VAL A 504 -11.00 -5.53 29.14
N TYR A 505 -10.58 -4.69 30.11
CA TYR A 505 -9.52 -5.06 31.07
C TYR A 505 -10.02 -5.94 32.21
N VAL A 506 -11.27 -5.79 32.64
CA VAL A 506 -11.83 -6.48 33.82
C VAL A 506 -12.47 -7.83 33.44
N ALA A 507 -13.05 -7.96 32.25
CA ALA A 507 -13.78 -9.16 31.85
C ALA A 507 -12.88 -10.41 31.79
N PRO A 508 -11.66 -10.40 31.20
CA PRO A 508 -10.83 -11.59 31.15
C PRO A 508 -10.37 -12.09 32.54
N PRO A 509 -9.86 -11.24 33.46
CA PRO A 509 -9.53 -11.68 34.82
C PRO A 509 -10.74 -12.20 35.60
N VAL A 510 -11.90 -11.56 35.48
CA VAL A 510 -13.14 -12.02 36.12
C VAL A 510 -13.59 -13.36 35.56
N ALA A 511 -13.55 -13.54 34.24
CA ALA A 511 -13.88 -14.81 33.58
C ALA A 511 -12.92 -15.92 34.03
N LEU A 512 -11.62 -15.64 34.12
CA LEU A 512 -10.61 -16.57 34.64
C LEU A 512 -10.91 -16.96 36.10
N ALA A 513 -11.19 -15.98 36.96
CA ALA A 513 -11.49 -16.21 38.37
C ALA A 513 -12.77 -17.03 38.57
N LEU A 514 -13.83 -16.74 37.80
CA LEU A 514 -15.09 -17.51 37.82
C LEU A 514 -14.86 -18.94 37.33
N THR A 515 -14.06 -19.12 36.27
CA THR A 515 -13.72 -20.44 35.74
C THR A 515 -12.92 -21.26 36.76
N LEU A 516 -11.95 -20.64 37.43
CA LEU A 516 -11.14 -21.28 38.47
C LEU A 516 -11.96 -21.63 39.72
N LEU A 517 -12.80 -20.70 40.19
CA LEU A 517 -13.72 -20.93 41.30
C LEU A 517 -14.66 -22.09 41.01
N PHE A 518 -15.21 -22.12 39.79
CA PHE A 518 -16.09 -23.21 39.36
C PHE A 518 -15.35 -24.55 39.29
N GLY A 519 -14.13 -24.57 38.73
CA GLY A 519 -13.27 -25.75 38.72
C GLY A 519 -13.02 -26.30 40.13
N LEU A 520 -12.72 -25.43 41.10
CA LEU A 520 -12.55 -25.81 42.50
C LEU A 520 -13.83 -26.37 43.13
N LEU A 521 -14.99 -25.80 42.81
CA LEU A 521 -16.28 -26.30 43.29
C LEU A 521 -16.62 -27.68 42.72
N VAL A 522 -16.33 -27.93 41.44
CA VAL A 522 -16.50 -29.24 40.81
C VAL A 522 -15.58 -30.28 41.45
N VAL A 523 -14.30 -29.95 41.67
CA VAL A 523 -13.34 -30.84 42.34
C VAL A 523 -13.80 -31.15 43.77
N ARG A 524 -14.23 -30.13 44.53
CA ARG A 524 -14.75 -30.32 45.89
C ARG A 524 -16.00 -31.20 45.90
N GLN A 525 -16.92 -31.01 44.97
CA GLN A 525 -18.13 -31.82 44.88
C GLN A 525 -17.84 -33.27 44.45
N ALA A 526 -16.85 -33.48 43.58
CA ALA A 526 -16.36 -34.81 43.22
C ALA A 526 -15.70 -35.53 44.41
N GLN A 527 -14.89 -34.82 45.21
CA GLN A 527 -14.24 -35.36 46.41
C GLN A 527 -15.25 -35.69 47.53
N VAL A 528 -16.28 -34.87 47.73
CA VAL A 528 -17.36 -35.16 48.68
C VAL A 528 -18.22 -36.36 48.21
N GLY A 529 -18.23 -36.66 46.91
CA GLY A 529 -18.88 -37.84 46.34
C GLY A 529 -18.07 -39.14 46.47
N SER A 530 -16.76 -39.09 46.72
CA SER A 530 -15.85 -40.24 46.59
C SER A 530 -15.47 -40.97 47.90
N GLY A 531 -16.09 -40.63 49.04
CA GLY A 531 -16.28 -41.59 50.13
C GLY A 531 -15.86 -41.18 51.54
N MET A 532 -16.69 -41.55 52.51
CA MET A 532 -16.37 -42.34 53.71
C MET A 532 -17.59 -42.23 54.66
N TRP A 533 -18.41 -43.28 54.73
CA TRP A 533 -19.46 -43.69 55.70
C TRP A 533 -20.50 -44.51 54.92
N GLN A 534 -20.21 -45.80 54.73
CA GLN A 534 -21.21 -46.79 54.30
C GLN A 534 -21.82 -47.41 55.55
N GLU A 535 -23.12 -47.23 55.75
CA GLU A 535 -23.95 -48.10 56.59
C GLU A 535 -25.15 -48.65 55.80
N PRO A 536 -25.63 -49.87 56.12
CA PRO A 536 -26.45 -50.67 55.24
C PRO A 536 -27.93 -50.42 55.49
N ASP A 537 -28.57 -49.67 54.59
CA ASP A 537 -30.02 -49.74 54.30
C ASP A 537 -30.29 -49.16 52.90
N ALA A 538 -29.83 -49.88 51.89
CA ALA A 538 -29.52 -49.35 50.56
C ALA A 538 -30.69 -49.29 49.55
N ALA A 539 -31.86 -49.88 49.81
CA ALA A 539 -32.86 -50.02 48.74
C ALA A 539 -33.91 -48.88 48.67
N ALA A 540 -34.24 -48.23 49.80
CA ALA A 540 -35.36 -47.28 49.86
C ALA A 540 -34.95 -45.78 49.81
N ARG A 541 -33.75 -45.42 50.30
CA ARG A 541 -33.23 -44.03 50.24
C ARG A 541 -32.55 -43.69 48.91
N ALA A 542 -32.05 -44.68 48.17
CA ALA A 542 -31.35 -44.49 46.89
C ALA A 542 -32.25 -43.91 45.77
N LYS A 543 -33.55 -44.26 45.75
CA LYS A 543 -34.49 -43.78 44.71
C LYS A 543 -34.87 -42.30 44.89
N ARG A 544 -35.06 -41.83 46.14
CA ARG A 544 -35.36 -40.42 46.44
C ARG A 544 -34.12 -39.51 46.33
N SER A 545 -32.91 -40.01 46.62
CA SER A 545 -31.67 -39.22 46.45
C SER A 545 -31.24 -39.13 44.97
N ALA A 546 -31.41 -40.19 44.18
CA ALA A 546 -31.15 -40.19 42.75
C ALA A 546 -32.07 -39.23 41.99
N GLN A 547 -33.36 -39.18 42.34
CA GLN A 547 -34.32 -38.27 41.71
C GLN A 547 -34.04 -36.80 42.05
N LYS A 548 -33.62 -36.49 43.29
CA LYS A 548 -33.17 -35.14 43.66
C LYS A 548 -31.88 -34.73 42.96
N ARG A 549 -30.90 -35.64 42.83
CA ARG A 549 -29.66 -35.40 42.09
C ARG A 549 -29.90 -35.18 40.60
N LYS A 550 -30.85 -35.92 40.00
CA LYS A 550 -31.28 -35.71 38.61
C LYS A 550 -31.91 -34.34 38.39
N LEU A 551 -32.83 -33.93 39.26
CA LEU A 551 -33.45 -32.61 39.20
C LEU A 551 -32.44 -31.47 39.40
N ALA A 552 -31.49 -31.64 40.32
CA ALA A 552 -30.42 -30.67 40.53
C ALA A 552 -29.48 -30.55 39.32
N GLY A 553 -29.02 -31.68 38.75
CA GLY A 553 -28.16 -31.69 37.56
C GLY A 553 -28.85 -31.13 36.31
N MET A 554 -30.15 -31.43 36.13
CA MET A 554 -30.95 -30.83 35.05
C MET A 554 -31.16 -29.32 35.27
N GLY A 555 -31.41 -28.90 36.51
CA GLY A 555 -31.54 -27.48 36.86
C GLY A 555 -30.26 -26.69 36.58
N VAL A 556 -29.10 -27.24 36.94
CA VAL A 556 -27.80 -26.64 36.64
C VAL A 556 -27.60 -26.52 35.12
N GLY A 557 -27.86 -27.58 34.35
CA GLY A 557 -27.75 -27.54 32.89
C GLY A 557 -28.64 -26.48 32.24
N VAL A 558 -29.88 -26.31 32.72
CA VAL A 558 -30.79 -25.26 32.23
C VAL A 558 -30.30 -23.85 32.57
N ILE A 559 -29.73 -23.65 33.76
CA ILE A 559 -29.14 -22.36 34.17
C ILE A 559 -27.95 -21.99 33.27
N TRP A 560 -27.06 -22.93 32.95
CA TRP A 560 -25.94 -22.69 32.02
C TRP A 560 -26.41 -22.38 30.60
N LEU A 561 -27.44 -23.08 30.11
CA LEU A 561 -28.03 -22.75 28.80
C LEU A 561 -28.70 -21.37 28.79
N GLY A 562 -29.31 -20.95 29.91
CA GLY A 562 -29.85 -19.60 30.07
C GLY A 562 -28.76 -18.52 30.03
N MET A 563 -27.62 -18.77 30.70
CA MET A 563 -26.46 -17.87 30.62
C MET A 563 -25.83 -17.87 29.23
N ALA A 564 -25.74 -19.03 28.57
CA ALA A 564 -25.26 -19.12 27.18
C ALA A 564 -26.14 -18.29 26.24
N PHE A 565 -27.47 -18.36 26.40
CA PHE A 565 -28.40 -17.53 25.64
C PHE A 565 -28.17 -16.03 25.87
N GLY A 566 -27.98 -15.60 27.12
CA GLY A 566 -27.63 -14.20 27.44
C GLY A 566 -26.31 -13.77 26.81
N ALA A 567 -25.28 -14.62 26.83
CA ALA A 567 -24.00 -14.37 26.18
C ALA A 567 -24.15 -14.25 24.64
N TYR A 568 -24.98 -15.08 24.00
CA TYR A 568 -25.26 -14.95 22.57
C TYR A 568 -26.05 -13.68 22.22
N GLN A 569 -26.95 -13.22 23.09
CA GLN A 569 -27.62 -11.93 22.90
C GLN A 569 -26.62 -10.76 22.98
N ASN A 570 -25.71 -10.78 23.95
CA ASN A 570 -24.66 -9.77 24.07
C ASN A 570 -23.65 -9.82 22.91
N SER A 571 -23.33 -11.04 22.43
CA SER A 571 -22.51 -11.22 21.23
C SER A 571 -23.15 -10.51 20.05
N ARG A 572 -24.43 -10.81 19.77
CA ARG A 572 -25.17 -10.15 18.69
C ARG A 572 -25.22 -8.64 18.84
N ALA A 573 -25.47 -8.12 20.04
CA ALA A 573 -25.47 -6.68 20.29
C ALA A 573 -24.09 -6.06 20.00
N GLY A 574 -22.99 -6.74 20.33
CA GLY A 574 -21.62 -6.28 20.00
C GLY A 574 -21.41 -6.17 18.49
N TRP A 575 -21.81 -7.18 17.73
CA TRP A 575 -21.73 -7.14 16.26
C TRP A 575 -22.63 -6.05 15.66
N GLU A 576 -23.86 -5.89 16.15
CA GLU A 576 -24.82 -4.89 15.68
C GLU A 576 -24.38 -3.44 16.00
N THR A 577 -23.50 -3.25 17.00
CA THR A 577 -22.98 -1.94 17.41
C THR A 577 -21.55 -1.66 16.91
N GLY A 578 -20.99 -2.51 16.06
CA GLY A 578 -19.67 -2.32 15.46
C GLY A 578 -18.48 -2.77 16.33
N TYR A 579 -18.72 -3.29 17.53
CA TYR A 579 -17.70 -3.86 18.41
C TYR A 579 -17.49 -5.35 18.12
N ALA A 580 -16.82 -5.65 17.00
CA ALA A 580 -16.60 -7.01 16.52
C ALA A 580 -15.80 -7.88 17.50
N ASP A 581 -14.85 -7.29 18.22
CA ASP A 581 -14.05 -7.91 19.27
C ASP A 581 -14.92 -8.36 20.46
N LEU A 582 -15.81 -7.49 20.93
CA LEU A 582 -16.76 -7.77 21.99
C LEU A 582 -17.75 -8.85 21.54
N GLY A 583 -18.25 -8.73 20.30
CA GLY A 583 -19.11 -9.72 19.66
C GLY A 583 -18.46 -11.11 19.61
N PHE A 584 -17.20 -11.17 19.21
CA PHE A 584 -16.40 -12.40 19.13
C PHE A 584 -16.19 -13.05 20.51
N TRP A 585 -15.74 -12.28 21.50
CA TRP A 585 -15.49 -12.83 22.85
C TRP A 585 -16.76 -13.33 23.53
N TRP A 586 -17.89 -12.62 23.39
CA TRP A 586 -19.18 -13.10 23.89
C TRP A 586 -19.66 -14.36 23.16
N ALA A 587 -19.33 -14.55 21.88
CA ALA A 587 -19.64 -15.77 21.15
C ALA A 587 -18.85 -16.97 21.67
N ILE A 588 -17.55 -16.78 21.96
CA ILE A 588 -16.70 -17.81 22.58
C ILE A 588 -17.24 -18.18 23.96
N ILE A 589 -17.54 -17.18 24.80
CA ILE A 589 -18.13 -17.41 26.12
C ILE A 589 -19.44 -18.19 25.96
N GLY A 590 -20.37 -17.74 25.10
CA GLY A 590 -21.62 -18.43 24.83
C GLY A 590 -21.42 -19.89 24.42
N GLY A 591 -20.44 -20.18 23.56
CA GLY A 591 -20.07 -21.54 23.15
C GLY A 591 -19.60 -22.41 24.31
N LEU A 592 -18.69 -21.92 25.15
CA LEU A 592 -18.20 -22.65 26.32
C LEU A 592 -19.32 -22.91 27.34
N LEU A 593 -20.18 -21.91 27.59
CA LEU A 593 -21.35 -22.04 28.46
C LEU A 593 -22.34 -23.08 27.93
N ALA A 594 -22.58 -23.10 26.62
CA ALA A 594 -23.46 -24.07 25.97
C ALA A 594 -22.91 -25.50 26.06
N ILE A 595 -21.61 -25.69 25.83
CA ILE A 595 -20.93 -26.99 25.99
C ILE A 595 -21.03 -27.46 27.45
N ALA A 596 -20.79 -26.58 28.42
CA ALA A 596 -20.92 -26.91 29.84
C ALA A 596 -22.36 -27.28 30.22
N GLY A 597 -23.36 -26.52 29.74
CA GLY A 597 -24.77 -26.80 29.96
C GLY A 597 -25.22 -28.12 29.35
N LEU A 598 -24.86 -28.38 28.09
CA LEU A 598 -25.12 -29.65 27.41
C LEU A 598 -24.41 -30.82 28.09
N GLY A 599 -23.15 -30.64 28.49
CA GLY A 599 -22.37 -31.63 29.24
C GLY A 599 -23.01 -31.97 30.58
N ALA A 600 -23.51 -30.98 31.32
CA ALA A 600 -24.25 -31.19 32.56
C ALA A 600 -25.57 -31.94 32.33
N LEU A 601 -26.33 -31.61 31.29
CA LEU A 601 -27.57 -32.30 30.93
C LEU A 601 -27.32 -33.74 30.48
N ILE A 602 -26.38 -33.95 29.56
CA ILE A 602 -26.02 -35.26 29.01
C ILE A 602 -25.40 -36.13 30.10
N GLY A 603 -24.46 -35.61 30.88
CA GLY A 603 -23.85 -36.32 32.01
C GLY A 603 -24.90 -36.74 33.04
N THR A 604 -25.81 -35.84 33.41
CA THR A 604 -26.94 -36.15 34.30
C THR A 604 -27.86 -37.21 33.69
N TRP A 605 -28.10 -37.16 32.38
CA TRP A 605 -28.94 -38.13 31.66
C TRP A 605 -28.29 -39.52 31.58
N ILE A 606 -27.00 -39.60 31.28
CA ILE A 606 -26.23 -40.86 31.19
C ILE A 606 -26.15 -41.53 32.58
N HIS A 607 -25.72 -40.78 33.61
CA HIS A 607 -25.57 -41.32 34.97
C HIS A 607 -26.89 -41.70 35.65
N THR A 608 -28.03 -41.23 35.14
CA THR A 608 -29.36 -41.61 35.65
C THR A 608 -30.03 -42.73 34.85
N ARG A 609 -29.44 -43.16 33.72
CA ARG A 609 -29.90 -44.32 32.93
C ARG A 609 -29.29 -45.64 33.38
N THR A 610 -28.07 -45.62 33.93
CA THR A 610 -27.31 -46.82 34.35
C THR A 610 -27.74 -47.38 35.71
N SER A 611 -28.72 -46.78 36.40
CA SER A 611 -29.20 -47.21 37.72
C SER A 611 -30.51 -48.01 37.70
N LYS A 612 -30.85 -48.65 36.57
CA LYS A 612 -31.98 -49.59 36.47
C LYS A 612 -31.56 -51.02 36.67
#